data_AF-A0A2R6HBY4-F1
#
_entry.id   AF-A0A2R6HBY4-F1
#
_cell.length_a   1.000
_cell.length_b   1.000
_cell.length_c   1.000
_cell.angle_alpha   90.00
_cell.angle_beta   90.00
_cell.angle_gamma   90.00
#
_symmetry.space_group_name_H-M   'P 1'
#
loop_
_entity.id
_entity.type
_entity.pdbx_description
1 polymer ?
#
loop_
_entity_poly.entity_id
_entity_poly.type
_entity_poly.pdbx_seq_one_letter_code
_entity_poly.pdbx_strand_id
1 'polypeptide(L)'
;MGALGIGIGGGMGSPQQLLEGLEAALADVDRSDHDPHTLATWRAVVDAVIPETPELGDELGEEHVPGGLDVGLEVGLIEFIDAFVSPEAAVPRVTAVDGETAPLSESITVILDAAATELLARGGNRDEPKRRFEDGGPFTTLSRRDRFRAMADIEERGEKSGGFVVAIVAAFPAILYYSDWEGYDDFSKPPSERTFEEDVQGWRQTSYEGPADGAAVLRGYEVDEFEETYAEEGPEEG
;
A
#
# COMPACT_ATOMS: atom_id res chain seq x y z
N MET A 1 51.58 4.28 25.33
CA MET A 1 51.79 4.96 24.03
C MET A 1 51.50 3.95 22.93
N GLY A 2 50.48 4.22 22.13
CA GLY A 2 50.04 3.33 21.05
C GLY A 2 48.60 3.66 20.69
N ALA A 3 48.44 4.70 19.86
CA ALA A 3 47.16 5.06 19.26
C ALA A 3 46.82 4.05 18.16
N LEU A 4 45.54 3.69 18.05
CA LEU A 4 44.98 3.11 16.83
C LEU A 4 43.81 3.99 16.41
N GLY A 5 44.07 4.81 15.39
CA GLY A 5 43.01 5.50 14.65
C GLY A 5 42.30 4.50 13.75
N ILE A 6 40.98 4.63 13.66
CA ILE A 6 40.18 3.99 12.62
C ILE A 6 39.86 5.07 11.61
N GLY A 7 40.47 4.95 10.44
CA GLY A 7 40.21 5.81 9.30
C GLY A 7 38.82 5.54 8.74
N ILE A 8 38.12 6.61 8.40
CA ILE A 8 36.90 6.58 7.59
C ILE A 8 37.34 6.35 6.15
N GLY A 9 37.23 5.10 5.69
CA GLY A 9 37.35 4.74 4.28
C GLY A 9 35.97 4.73 3.64
N GLY A 10 35.75 5.61 2.67
CA GLY A 10 34.57 5.59 1.82
C GLY A 10 34.54 4.30 0.99
N GLY A 11 33.51 3.49 1.20
CA GLY A 11 33.16 2.37 0.35
C GLY A 11 31.69 2.50 -0.03
N MET A 12 31.40 2.59 -1.32
CA MET A 12 30.08 2.19 -1.83
C MET A 12 29.89 0.75 -1.38
N GLY A 13 28.97 0.53 -0.44
CA GLY A 13 28.66 -0.81 0.03
C GLY A 13 28.20 -1.65 -1.16
N SER A 14 28.72 -2.86 -1.29
CA SER A 14 28.23 -3.78 -2.32
C SER A 14 26.73 -4.04 -2.09
N PRO A 15 25.96 -4.44 -3.13
CA PRO A 15 24.56 -4.83 -2.96
C PRO A 15 24.34 -5.86 -1.84
N GLN A 16 25.34 -6.67 -1.54
CA GLN A 16 25.35 -7.62 -0.42
C GLN A 16 25.47 -6.96 0.95
N GLN A 17 26.23 -5.88 1.10
CA GLN A 17 26.32 -5.13 2.36
C GLN A 17 25.05 -4.33 2.64
N LEU A 18 24.35 -3.90 1.59
CA LEU A 18 23.00 -3.34 1.70
C LEU A 18 21.99 -4.42 2.15
N LEU A 19 22.09 -5.64 1.60
CA LEU A 19 21.27 -6.77 2.01
C LEU A 19 21.53 -7.20 3.46
N GLU A 20 22.79 -7.28 3.89
CA GLU A 20 23.18 -7.62 5.26
C GLU A 20 22.74 -6.53 6.27
N GLY A 21 22.75 -5.25 5.86
CA GLY A 21 22.20 -4.15 6.65
C GLY A 21 20.67 -4.23 6.78
N LEU A 22 20.00 -4.72 5.74
CA LEU A 22 18.56 -4.99 5.71
C LEU A 22 18.19 -6.14 6.66
N GLU A 23 18.95 -7.23 6.59
CA GLU A 23 18.79 -8.43 7.41
C GLU A 23 18.98 -8.14 8.91
N ALA A 24 19.93 -7.27 9.27
CA ALA A 24 20.16 -6.86 10.65
C ALA A 24 19.05 -5.93 11.20
N ALA A 25 18.46 -5.08 10.35
CA ALA A 25 17.37 -4.18 10.75
C ALA A 25 16.06 -4.93 10.99
N LEU A 26 15.86 -6.07 10.32
CA LEU A 26 14.68 -6.92 10.43
C LEU A 26 14.68 -7.84 11.66
N ALA A 27 15.80 -7.96 12.37
CA ALA A 27 15.94 -8.85 13.51
C ALA A 27 15.36 -8.29 14.83
N ASP A 28 14.88 -7.05 14.85
CA ASP A 28 14.50 -6.31 16.06
C ASP A 28 12.99 -5.98 16.14
N VAL A 29 12.15 -6.58 15.30
CA VAL A 29 10.71 -6.26 15.17
C VAL A 29 9.85 -7.16 16.07
N ASP A 30 9.12 -6.56 17.02
CA ASP A 30 8.16 -7.20 17.94
C ASP A 30 6.72 -7.19 17.36
N ARG A 31 5.95 -8.27 17.54
CA ARG A 31 4.67 -8.51 16.86
C ARG A 31 3.48 -8.55 17.83
N SER A 32 2.87 -7.39 18.07
CA SER A 32 1.45 -7.18 18.41
C SER A 32 1.24 -5.68 18.63
N ASP A 33 0.18 -5.10 18.04
CA ASP A 33 0.20 -3.78 17.39
C ASP A 33 1.12 -3.81 16.15
N HIS A 34 0.66 -3.26 15.02
CA HIS A 34 1.53 -3.14 13.84
C HIS A 34 2.83 -2.47 14.29
N ASP A 35 3.97 -3.05 13.88
CA ASP A 35 5.28 -2.47 14.12
C ASP A 35 5.23 -0.95 13.85
N PRO A 36 5.55 -0.08 14.83
CA PRO A 36 5.36 1.37 14.70
C PRO A 36 6.01 1.95 13.44
N HIS A 37 7.13 1.36 13.04
CA HIS A 37 7.86 1.73 11.83
C HIS A 37 7.09 1.38 10.55
N THR A 38 6.54 0.16 10.48
CA THR A 38 5.62 -0.27 9.43
C THR A 38 4.42 0.66 9.34
N LEU A 39 3.73 0.92 10.45
CA LEU A 39 2.56 1.81 10.47
C LEU A 39 2.91 3.23 9.98
N ALA A 40 4.02 3.80 10.44
CA ALA A 40 4.49 5.11 10.00
C ALA A 40 4.78 5.16 8.49
N THR A 41 5.32 4.07 7.94
CA THR A 41 5.61 3.94 6.50
C THR A 41 4.33 3.85 5.68
N TRP A 42 3.36 3.06 6.11
CA TRP A 42 2.05 2.97 5.44
C TRP A 42 1.26 4.27 5.53
N ARG A 43 1.36 5.02 6.64
CA ARG A 43 0.83 6.40 6.71
C ARG A 43 1.46 7.31 5.66
N ALA A 44 2.76 7.18 5.43
CA ALA A 44 3.46 7.95 4.41
C ALA A 44 3.06 7.56 2.97
N VAL A 45 2.76 6.29 2.73
CA VAL A 45 2.20 5.78 1.47
C VAL A 45 0.80 6.38 1.26
N VAL A 46 -0.10 6.22 2.21
CA VAL A 46 -1.48 6.71 2.13
C VAL A 46 -1.52 8.23 1.95
N ASP A 47 -0.76 8.99 2.74
CA ASP A 47 -0.65 10.45 2.61
C ASP A 47 -0.14 10.90 1.23
N ALA A 48 0.65 10.07 0.53
CA ALA A 48 1.11 10.38 -0.81
C ALA A 48 0.07 10.06 -1.88
N VAL A 49 -0.61 8.91 -1.78
CA VAL A 49 -1.50 8.40 -2.82
C VAL A 49 -2.90 9.00 -2.71
N ILE A 50 -3.45 9.07 -1.50
CA ILE A 50 -4.78 9.60 -1.20
C ILE A 50 -4.64 10.73 -0.17
N PRO A 51 -4.07 11.88 -0.56
CA PRO A 51 -3.97 13.03 0.32
C PRO A 51 -5.34 13.64 0.61
N GLU A 52 -5.46 14.37 1.72
CA GLU A 52 -6.54 15.36 1.90
C GLU A 52 -6.55 16.36 0.73
N THR A 53 -7.76 16.77 0.35
CA THR A 53 -7.99 17.74 -0.73
C THR A 53 -8.91 18.88 -0.27
N PRO A 54 -8.43 19.77 0.62
CA PRO A 54 -9.25 20.88 1.14
C PRO A 54 -9.82 21.78 0.06
N GLU A 55 -9.09 21.96 -1.06
CA GLU A 55 -9.53 22.78 -2.17
C GLU A 55 -10.80 22.25 -2.85
N LEU A 56 -11.08 20.95 -2.74
CA LEU A 56 -12.30 20.33 -3.27
C LEU A 56 -13.51 20.53 -2.36
N GLY A 57 -13.31 20.90 -1.09
CA GLY A 57 -14.41 21.19 -0.16
C GLY A 57 -15.32 22.32 -0.67
N ASP A 58 -14.69 23.39 -1.16
CA ASP A 58 -15.41 24.55 -1.72
C ASP A 58 -16.08 24.23 -3.08
N GLU A 59 -15.55 23.29 -3.86
CA GLU A 59 -16.01 22.97 -5.22
C GLU A 59 -17.09 21.89 -5.26
N LEU A 60 -16.90 20.82 -4.48
CA LEU A 60 -17.67 19.58 -4.58
C LEU A 60 -18.39 19.23 -3.27
N GLY A 61 -17.99 19.79 -2.13
CA GLY A 61 -18.57 19.51 -0.82
C GLY A 61 -17.53 18.98 0.18
N GLU A 62 -17.82 19.14 1.47
CA GLU A 62 -16.92 18.74 2.58
C GLU A 62 -16.62 17.23 2.57
N GLU A 63 -17.50 16.41 2.01
CA GLU A 63 -17.29 14.98 1.79
C GLU A 63 -16.10 14.67 0.87
N HIS A 64 -15.63 15.64 0.07
CA HIS A 64 -14.46 15.49 -0.80
C HIS A 64 -13.15 15.95 -0.17
N VAL A 65 -13.17 16.45 1.08
CA VAL A 65 -11.94 16.90 1.79
C VAL A 65 -11.13 15.73 2.37
N PRO A 66 -11.73 14.74 3.08
CA PRO A 66 -10.99 13.70 3.78
C PRO A 66 -10.12 12.85 2.84
N GLY A 67 -8.85 12.68 3.19
CA GLY A 67 -7.93 11.77 2.52
C GLY A 67 -7.98 10.35 3.11
N GLY A 68 -7.03 9.51 2.72
CA GLY A 68 -6.98 8.13 3.19
C GLY A 68 -6.66 8.01 4.69
N LEU A 69 -5.86 8.92 5.25
CA LEU A 69 -5.54 8.91 6.68
C LEU A 69 -6.76 9.23 7.56
N ASP A 70 -7.70 10.02 7.06
CA ASP A 70 -8.91 10.40 7.81
C ASP A 70 -9.87 9.23 8.01
N VAL A 71 -9.79 8.23 7.14
CA VAL A 71 -10.60 7.00 7.19
C VAL A 71 -9.80 5.78 7.66
N GLY A 72 -8.60 5.98 8.22
CA GLY A 72 -7.76 4.90 8.75
C GLY A 72 -7.25 3.91 7.69
N LEU A 73 -7.14 4.34 6.43
CA LEU A 73 -6.76 3.49 5.31
C LEU A 73 -5.40 2.80 5.51
N GLU A 74 -4.47 3.40 6.26
CA GLU A 74 -3.16 2.78 6.50
C GLU A 74 -3.26 1.44 7.24
N VAL A 75 -4.23 1.31 8.15
CA VAL A 75 -4.43 0.09 8.93
C VAL A 75 -5.13 -0.95 8.07
N GLY A 76 -6.24 -0.56 7.42
CA GLY A 76 -6.97 -1.45 6.51
C GLY A 76 -6.12 -1.97 5.36
N LEU A 77 -5.17 -1.17 4.86
CA LEU A 77 -4.26 -1.58 3.81
C LEU A 77 -3.21 -2.60 4.30
N ILE A 78 -2.66 -2.41 5.50
CA ILE A 78 -1.76 -3.41 6.11
C ILE A 78 -2.50 -4.74 6.28
N GLU A 79 -3.67 -4.71 6.92
CA GLU A 79 -4.50 -5.91 7.14
C GLU A 79 -4.86 -6.59 5.82
N PHE A 80 -5.30 -5.81 4.83
CA PHE A 80 -5.66 -6.33 3.52
C PHE A 80 -4.47 -7.01 2.86
N ILE A 81 -3.29 -6.38 2.80
CA ILE A 81 -2.12 -6.91 2.10
C ILE A 81 -1.59 -8.16 2.79
N ASP A 82 -1.56 -8.17 4.12
CA ASP A 82 -1.11 -9.33 4.89
C ASP A 82 -2.10 -10.50 4.80
N ALA A 83 -3.40 -10.23 4.60
CA ALA A 83 -4.41 -11.25 4.33
C ALA A 83 -4.48 -11.67 2.85
N PHE A 84 -4.10 -10.80 1.92
CA PHE A 84 -4.25 -10.99 0.46
C PHE A 84 -3.35 -12.11 -0.07
N VAL A 85 -2.21 -12.35 0.58
CA VAL A 85 -1.21 -13.30 0.13
C VAL A 85 -1.26 -14.55 1.00
N SER A 86 -1.80 -15.64 0.45
CA SER A 86 -1.75 -16.96 1.07
C SER A 86 -0.30 -17.31 1.46
N PRO A 87 -0.07 -18.00 2.61
CA PRO A 87 1.25 -18.50 3.01
C PRO A 87 1.90 -19.48 2.01
N GLU A 88 1.25 -19.77 0.88
CA GLU A 88 1.76 -20.59 -0.24
C GLU A 88 2.12 -19.78 -1.50
N ALA A 89 1.79 -18.48 -1.55
CA ALA A 89 2.05 -17.63 -2.71
C ALA A 89 3.53 -17.21 -2.81
N ALA A 90 4.04 -17.17 -4.04
CA ALA A 90 5.42 -16.82 -4.40
C ALA A 90 5.65 -15.31 -4.42
N VAL A 91 5.38 -14.64 -3.31
CA VAL A 91 5.74 -13.23 -3.11
C VAL A 91 7.16 -13.16 -2.54
N PRO A 92 7.95 -12.10 -2.79
CA PRO A 92 9.25 -11.93 -2.14
C PRO A 92 9.09 -11.99 -0.63
N ARG A 93 9.47 -13.12 -0.03
CA ARG A 93 9.46 -13.31 1.42
C ARG A 93 10.81 -12.84 1.91
N VAL A 94 10.81 -11.85 2.78
CA VAL A 94 11.97 -11.66 3.63
C VAL A 94 11.84 -12.69 4.74
N THR A 95 12.65 -13.75 4.68
CA THR A 95 12.80 -14.68 5.80
C THR A 95 13.44 -13.93 6.94
N ALA A 96 12.72 -13.82 8.05
CA ALA A 96 13.31 -13.39 9.31
C ALA A 96 14.38 -14.39 9.76
N VAL A 97 15.28 -13.93 10.63
CA VAL A 97 16.47 -14.68 11.09
C VAL A 97 16.10 -15.99 11.82
N ASP A 98 14.87 -16.10 12.30
CA ASP A 98 14.27 -17.28 12.95
C ASP A 98 13.67 -18.31 11.97
N GLY A 99 13.64 -18.01 10.67
CA GLY A 99 13.03 -18.85 9.64
C GLY A 99 11.54 -18.59 9.43
N GLU A 100 10.94 -17.60 10.11
CA GLU A 100 9.57 -17.17 9.85
C GLU A 100 9.50 -16.19 8.66
N THR A 101 8.41 -16.24 7.90
CA THR A 101 8.16 -15.28 6.82
C THR A 101 7.64 -13.99 7.43
N ALA A 102 8.33 -12.87 7.22
CA ALA A 102 7.80 -11.56 7.63
C ALA A 102 6.49 -11.25 6.89
N PRO A 103 5.52 -10.58 7.53
CA PRO A 103 4.37 -10.00 6.86
C PRO A 103 4.76 -9.22 5.61
N LEU A 104 3.88 -9.21 4.61
CA LEU A 104 4.16 -8.54 3.35
C LEU A 104 4.22 -7.02 3.55
N SER A 105 3.43 -6.48 4.47
CA SER A 105 3.45 -5.09 4.90
C SER A 105 4.82 -4.63 5.42
N GLU A 106 5.47 -5.45 6.25
CA GLU A 106 6.82 -5.23 6.77
C GLU A 106 7.86 -5.33 5.64
N SER A 107 7.74 -6.36 4.78
CA SER A 107 8.66 -6.56 3.66
C SER A 107 8.65 -5.38 2.68
N ILE A 108 7.46 -4.83 2.39
CA ILE A 108 7.32 -3.65 1.52
C ILE A 108 7.86 -2.39 2.19
N THR A 109 7.64 -2.23 3.50
CA THR A 109 8.20 -1.10 4.27
C THR A 109 9.70 -1.00 4.10
N VAL A 110 10.38 -2.14 4.23
CA VAL A 110 11.83 -2.26 4.08
C VAL A 110 12.29 -1.91 2.67
N ILE A 111 11.55 -2.34 1.63
CA ILE A 111 11.83 -1.99 0.23
C ILE A 111 11.69 -0.48 0.00
N LEU A 112 10.64 0.14 0.56
CA LEU A 112 10.39 1.57 0.44
C LEU A 112 11.51 2.41 1.07
N ASP A 113 11.99 2.01 2.24
CA ASP A 113 13.11 2.68 2.90
C ASP A 113 14.44 2.51 2.19
N ALA A 114 14.71 1.33 1.63
CA ALA A 114 15.89 1.11 0.80
C ALA A 114 15.86 2.01 -0.44
N ALA A 115 14.71 2.12 -1.11
CA ALA A 115 14.54 2.99 -2.26
C ALA A 115 14.68 4.48 -1.89
N ALA A 116 14.12 4.90 -0.76
CA ALA A 116 14.26 6.26 -0.26
C ALA A 116 15.71 6.58 0.10
N THR A 117 16.42 5.66 0.74
CA THR A 117 17.84 5.82 1.08
C THR A 117 18.68 6.01 -0.17
N GLU A 118 18.46 5.19 -1.20
CA GLU A 118 19.15 5.32 -2.49
C GLU A 118 18.81 6.64 -3.20
N LEU A 119 17.53 7.05 -3.19
CA LEU A 119 17.09 8.33 -3.75
C LEU A 119 17.82 9.51 -3.09
N LEU A 120 17.95 9.48 -1.77
CA LEU A 120 18.65 10.51 -0.99
C LEU A 120 20.17 10.46 -1.24
N ALA A 121 20.76 9.26 -1.26
CA ALA A 121 22.20 9.08 -1.44
C ALA A 121 22.68 9.64 -2.79
N ARG A 122 21.88 9.49 -3.84
CA ARG A 122 22.18 10.03 -5.18
C ARG A 122 21.72 11.48 -5.39
N GLY A 123 21.13 12.12 -4.38
CA GLY A 123 20.60 13.50 -4.47
C GLY A 123 19.43 13.64 -5.44
N GLY A 124 18.60 12.60 -5.60
CA GLY A 124 17.46 12.57 -6.51
C GLY A 124 16.18 13.21 -5.95
N ASN A 125 16.14 13.51 -4.65
CA ASN A 125 15.04 14.23 -4.01
C ASN A 125 15.05 15.71 -4.42
N ARG A 126 13.86 16.30 -4.54
CA ARG A 126 13.71 17.73 -4.87
C ARG A 126 13.47 18.59 -3.64
N ASP A 127 12.82 18.02 -2.65
CA ASP A 127 12.48 18.70 -1.42
C ASP A 127 13.39 18.24 -0.29
N GLU A 128 13.67 19.12 0.66
CA GLU A 128 14.45 18.77 1.85
C GLU A 128 13.70 17.70 2.69
N PRO A 129 14.35 16.60 3.10
CA PRO A 129 13.71 15.57 3.90
C PRO A 129 13.25 16.11 5.25
N LYS A 130 12.01 15.80 5.62
CA LYS A 130 11.38 16.23 6.87
C LYS A 130 10.64 15.07 7.51
N ARG A 131 10.97 14.78 8.77
CA ARG A 131 10.25 13.76 9.54
C ARG A 131 8.83 14.24 9.82
N ARG A 132 7.84 13.60 9.16
CA ARG A 132 6.39 13.86 9.37
C ARG A 132 5.74 12.80 10.25
N PHE A 133 6.14 11.55 10.09
CA PHE A 133 5.63 10.42 10.86
C PHE A 133 6.69 9.99 11.86
N GLU A 134 6.33 10.00 13.14
CA GLU A 134 7.19 9.45 14.20
C GLU A 134 7.39 7.95 13.96
N ASP A 135 8.51 7.41 14.43
CA ASP A 135 8.91 6.00 14.26
C ASP A 135 9.18 5.52 12.81
N GLY A 136 8.98 6.38 11.81
CA GLY A 136 9.22 6.06 10.39
C GLY A 136 10.69 6.09 9.94
N GLY A 137 10.99 5.30 8.92
CA GLY A 137 12.27 5.22 8.24
C GLY A 137 12.49 6.31 7.18
N PRO A 138 13.59 6.23 6.41
CA PRO A 138 13.94 7.18 5.35
C PRO A 138 12.78 7.57 4.41
N PHE A 139 11.92 6.62 4.04
CA PHE A 139 10.80 6.87 3.13
C PHE A 139 9.80 7.89 3.70
N THR A 140 9.54 7.82 5.01
CA THR A 140 8.61 8.74 5.69
C THR A 140 9.09 10.19 5.71
N THR A 141 10.40 10.40 5.52
CA THR A 141 11.02 11.73 5.51
C THR A 141 10.89 12.43 4.16
N LEU A 142 10.59 11.71 3.09
CA LEU A 142 10.44 12.27 1.75
C LEU A 142 9.15 13.09 1.64
N SER A 143 9.17 14.13 0.79
CA SER A 143 7.93 14.80 0.39
C SER A 143 7.03 13.84 -0.39
N ARG A 144 5.72 14.11 -0.46
CA ARG A 144 4.78 13.27 -1.23
C ARG A 144 5.27 13.04 -2.67
N ARG A 145 5.81 14.08 -3.33
CA ARG A 145 6.36 13.99 -4.69
C ARG A 145 7.64 13.17 -4.79
N ASP A 146 8.46 13.17 -3.75
CA ASP A 146 9.70 12.39 -3.71
C ASP A 146 9.44 10.93 -3.33
N ARG A 147 8.37 10.63 -2.58
CA ARG A 147 7.89 9.24 -2.37
C ARG A 147 7.54 8.56 -3.69
N PHE A 148 6.82 9.24 -4.59
CA PHE A 148 6.57 8.71 -5.94
C PHE A 148 7.85 8.53 -6.77
N ARG A 149 8.90 9.32 -6.54
CA ARG A 149 10.21 9.09 -7.20
C ARG A 149 10.86 7.82 -6.68
N ALA A 150 10.84 7.59 -5.38
CA ALA A 150 11.34 6.35 -4.78
C ALA A 150 10.54 5.13 -5.28
N MET A 151 9.21 5.23 -5.38
CA MET A 151 8.37 4.18 -5.98
C MET A 151 8.72 3.92 -7.45
N ALA A 152 8.91 4.98 -8.25
CA ALA A 152 9.32 4.84 -9.64
C ALA A 152 10.70 4.15 -9.77
N ASP A 153 11.64 4.42 -8.86
CA ASP A 153 12.92 3.70 -8.81
C ASP A 153 12.73 2.21 -8.51
N ILE A 154 11.79 1.85 -7.62
CA ILE A 154 11.44 0.45 -7.34
C ILE A 154 10.91 -0.22 -8.59
N GLU A 155 10.01 0.42 -9.33
CA GLU A 155 9.45 -0.12 -10.57
C GLU A 155 10.52 -0.33 -11.65
N GLU A 156 11.38 0.67 -11.87
CA GLU A 156 12.42 0.62 -12.90
C GLU A 156 13.50 -0.42 -12.59
N ARG A 157 13.88 -0.57 -11.31
CA ARG A 157 15.04 -1.37 -10.88
C ARG A 157 14.69 -2.71 -10.27
N GLY A 158 13.44 -2.90 -9.81
CA GLY A 158 12.98 -4.09 -9.09
C GLY A 158 12.67 -5.30 -9.98
N GLU A 159 13.14 -5.30 -11.22
CA GLU A 159 12.86 -6.33 -12.23
C GLU A 159 11.38 -6.73 -12.26
N LYS A 160 11.06 -8.03 -12.17
CA LYS A 160 9.68 -8.55 -12.22
C LYS A 160 8.85 -8.22 -10.97
N SER A 161 9.49 -7.88 -9.85
CA SER A 161 8.82 -7.63 -8.58
C SER A 161 8.54 -6.15 -8.35
N GLY A 162 9.26 -5.24 -9.03
CA GLY A 162 9.13 -3.80 -8.88
C GLY A 162 7.72 -3.31 -9.19
N GLY A 163 7.19 -3.70 -10.34
CA GLY A 163 5.81 -3.37 -10.72
C GLY A 163 4.75 -3.93 -9.78
N PHE A 164 4.99 -5.11 -9.17
CA PHE A 164 4.08 -5.67 -8.17
C PHE A 164 4.08 -4.86 -6.86
N VAL A 165 5.27 -4.49 -6.36
CA VAL A 165 5.38 -3.63 -5.17
C VAL A 165 4.71 -2.28 -5.41
N VAL A 166 4.96 -1.65 -6.56
CA VAL A 166 4.32 -0.36 -6.90
C VAL A 166 2.81 -0.49 -7.08
N ALA A 167 2.32 -1.58 -7.68
CA ALA A 167 0.88 -1.83 -7.74
C ALA A 167 0.29 -1.88 -6.33
N ILE A 168 0.92 -2.59 -5.38
CA ILE A 168 0.48 -2.63 -3.99
C ILE A 168 0.48 -1.24 -3.35
N VAL A 169 1.55 -0.46 -3.48
CA VAL A 169 1.64 0.82 -2.74
C VAL A 169 0.97 1.99 -3.43
N ALA A 170 0.62 1.90 -4.71
CA ALA A 170 0.01 3.01 -5.46
C ALA A 170 -1.42 2.71 -5.95
N ALA A 171 -1.71 1.49 -6.38
CA ALA A 171 -3.04 1.15 -6.91
C ALA A 171 -4.00 0.67 -5.81
N PHE A 172 -3.53 -0.19 -4.90
CA PHE A 172 -4.39 -0.73 -3.84
C PHE A 172 -4.92 0.32 -2.84
N PRO A 173 -4.17 1.36 -2.43
CA PRO A 173 -4.75 2.43 -1.63
C PRO A 173 -5.96 3.07 -2.30
N ALA A 174 -5.89 3.33 -3.62
CA ALA A 174 -7.01 3.89 -4.37
C ALA A 174 -8.20 2.91 -4.47
N ILE A 175 -7.91 1.63 -4.72
CA ILE A 175 -8.95 0.58 -4.77
C ILE A 175 -9.66 0.46 -3.42
N LEU A 176 -8.91 0.40 -2.33
CA LEU A 176 -9.49 0.28 -0.99
C LEU A 176 -10.23 1.57 -0.60
N TYR A 177 -9.66 2.76 -0.84
CA TYR A 177 -10.31 4.03 -0.46
C TYR A 177 -11.71 4.20 -1.07
N TYR A 178 -11.90 3.79 -2.33
CA TYR A 178 -13.20 3.85 -3.00
C TYR A 178 -14.03 2.57 -2.84
N SER A 179 -13.59 1.64 -1.99
CA SER A 179 -14.36 0.46 -1.63
C SER A 179 -15.15 0.67 -0.35
N ASP A 180 -16.10 -0.22 -0.10
CA ASP A 180 -16.92 -0.20 1.10
C ASP A 180 -16.21 -0.85 2.31
N TRP A 181 -14.87 -0.95 2.32
CA TRP A 181 -14.13 -1.66 3.36
C TRP A 181 -14.35 -1.07 4.77
N GLU A 182 -14.44 0.26 4.87
CA GLU A 182 -14.68 1.02 6.10
C GLU A 182 -16.01 0.62 6.77
N GLY A 183 -16.98 0.16 5.98
CA GLY A 183 -18.31 -0.18 6.48
C GLY A 183 -18.36 -1.55 7.15
N TYR A 184 -17.29 -2.33 7.17
CA TYR A 184 -17.30 -3.63 7.85
C TYR A 184 -16.83 -3.51 9.30
N ASP A 185 -17.52 -4.21 10.21
CA ASP A 185 -17.19 -4.29 11.64
C ASP A 185 -15.75 -4.77 11.90
N ASP A 186 -15.30 -5.72 11.10
CA ASP A 186 -13.96 -6.28 11.12
C ASP A 186 -13.61 -6.82 9.73
N PHE A 187 -12.79 -6.08 9.00
CA PHE A 187 -12.42 -6.42 7.64
C PHE A 187 -11.42 -7.59 7.55
N SER A 188 -10.83 -8.03 8.67
CA SER A 188 -9.92 -9.17 8.73
C SER A 188 -10.64 -10.52 8.72
N LYS A 189 -11.93 -10.57 9.12
CA LYS A 189 -12.73 -11.80 9.15
C LYS A 189 -13.02 -12.35 7.75
N PRO A 190 -13.38 -13.64 7.60
CA PRO A 190 -13.92 -14.15 6.33
C PRO A 190 -15.19 -13.39 5.89
N PRO A 191 -15.47 -13.22 4.59
CA PRO A 191 -16.63 -12.46 4.12
C PRO A 191 -17.99 -12.91 4.69
N SER A 192 -18.13 -14.18 5.07
CA SER A 192 -19.35 -14.74 5.67
C SER A 192 -19.57 -14.34 7.14
N GLU A 193 -18.55 -13.78 7.79
CA GLU A 193 -18.56 -13.44 9.22
C GLU A 193 -18.49 -11.93 9.47
N ARG A 194 -18.47 -11.12 8.41
CA ARG A 194 -18.47 -9.66 8.48
C ARG A 194 -19.89 -9.14 8.56
N THR A 195 -20.09 -8.09 9.33
CA THR A 195 -21.31 -7.31 9.37
C THR A 195 -21.02 -5.95 8.73
N PHE A 196 -21.91 -5.52 7.84
CA PHE A 196 -21.81 -4.21 7.22
C PHE A 196 -22.62 -3.19 8.03
N GLU A 197 -21.94 -2.18 8.56
CA GLU A 197 -22.48 -0.99 9.19
C GLU A 197 -22.48 0.14 8.14
N GLU A 198 -23.64 0.74 7.88
CA GLU A 198 -23.83 1.78 6.85
C GLU A 198 -23.00 3.05 7.14
N ASP A 199 -22.81 3.92 6.12
CA ASP A 199 -22.12 5.24 6.18
C ASP A 199 -20.61 5.29 5.85
N VAL A 200 -20.22 4.68 4.72
CA VAL A 200 -18.84 4.75 4.22
C VAL A 200 -18.53 6.04 3.46
N GLN A 201 -17.28 6.50 3.54
CA GLN A 201 -16.80 7.73 2.91
C GLN A 201 -17.11 7.79 1.40
N GLY A 202 -16.95 6.68 0.67
CA GLY A 202 -17.23 6.62 -0.76
C GLY A 202 -18.71 6.86 -1.11
N TRP A 203 -19.64 6.44 -0.25
CA TRP A 203 -21.07 6.65 -0.48
C TRP A 203 -21.45 8.11 -0.31
N ARG A 204 -20.87 8.78 0.69
CA ARG A 204 -21.03 10.23 0.89
C ARG A 204 -20.58 11.01 -0.34
N GLN A 205 -19.40 10.69 -0.89
CA GLN A 205 -18.84 11.35 -2.08
C GLN A 205 -19.63 11.13 -3.38
N THR A 206 -20.39 10.04 -3.47
CA THR A 206 -21.11 9.66 -4.70
C THR A 206 -22.62 9.84 -4.59
N SER A 207 -23.12 10.21 -3.40
CA SER A 207 -24.54 10.15 -3.06
C SER A 207 -25.15 8.77 -3.31
N TYR A 208 -24.36 7.71 -3.19
CA TYR A 208 -24.85 6.33 -3.32
C TYR A 208 -25.67 5.97 -2.09
N GLU A 209 -26.94 5.59 -2.31
CA GLU A 209 -27.91 5.31 -1.24
C GLU A 209 -27.67 3.96 -0.53
N GLY A 210 -26.57 3.27 -0.87
CA GLY A 210 -26.27 1.93 -0.40
C GLY A 210 -26.92 0.82 -1.23
N PRO A 211 -26.66 -0.46 -0.89
CA PRO A 211 -27.27 -1.59 -1.56
C PRO A 211 -28.79 -1.54 -1.46
N ALA A 212 -29.48 -1.37 -2.59
CA ALA A 212 -30.92 -1.54 -2.65
C ALA A 212 -31.32 -3.01 -2.54
N ASP A 213 -32.53 -3.29 -2.05
CA ASP A 213 -33.19 -4.62 -2.06
C ASP A 213 -33.53 -5.11 -3.49
N GLY A 214 -32.57 -5.05 -4.43
CA GLY A 214 -32.74 -5.48 -5.82
C GLY A 214 -32.51 -6.98 -6.02
N ALA A 215 -31.64 -7.60 -5.20
CA ALA A 215 -31.27 -9.01 -5.37
C ALA A 215 -32.42 -9.99 -5.04
N ALA A 216 -33.38 -9.58 -4.22
CA ALA A 216 -34.56 -10.40 -3.93
C ALA A 216 -35.57 -10.44 -5.09
N VAL A 217 -35.63 -9.39 -5.92
CA VAL A 217 -36.63 -9.25 -6.98
C VAL A 217 -36.31 -10.14 -8.19
N LEU A 218 -35.03 -10.44 -8.46
CA LEU A 218 -34.62 -11.24 -9.62
C LEU A 218 -34.38 -12.73 -9.34
N ARG A 219 -34.40 -13.18 -8.07
CA ARG A 219 -34.29 -14.62 -7.73
C ARG A 219 -35.59 -15.43 -7.94
N GLY A 220 -36.66 -14.78 -8.40
CA GLY A 220 -37.98 -15.38 -8.62
C GLY A 220 -38.44 -15.47 -10.07
N TYR A 221 -37.65 -15.02 -11.04
CA TYR A 221 -37.96 -15.21 -12.46
C TYR A 221 -37.20 -16.45 -12.96
N GLU A 222 -37.95 -17.51 -13.28
CA GLU A 222 -37.46 -18.57 -14.15
C GLU A 222 -37.14 -17.91 -15.50
N VAL A 223 -35.87 -17.97 -15.92
CA VAL A 223 -35.49 -17.55 -17.27
C VAL A 223 -35.93 -18.68 -18.19
N ASP A 224 -37.05 -18.51 -18.89
CA ASP A 224 -37.59 -19.53 -19.81
C ASP A 224 -36.65 -19.80 -20.99
N GLU A 225 -35.91 -18.78 -21.45
CA GLU A 225 -34.99 -18.89 -22.58
C GLU A 225 -33.86 -17.85 -22.47
N PHE A 226 -32.62 -18.28 -22.75
CA PHE A 226 -31.43 -17.44 -22.74
C PHE A 226 -30.98 -17.22 -24.20
N GLU A 227 -31.09 -16.00 -24.71
CA GLU A 227 -30.53 -15.65 -26.03
C GLU A 227 -29.07 -15.20 -25.88
N GLU A 228 -28.13 -16.08 -26.22
CA GLU A 228 -26.73 -15.72 -26.40
C GLU A 228 -26.56 -14.92 -27.69
N THR A 229 -26.42 -13.61 -27.59
CA THR A 229 -26.03 -12.77 -28.73
C THR A 229 -24.50 -12.75 -28.82
N TYR A 230 -23.93 -13.65 -29.62
CA TYR A 230 -22.55 -13.49 -30.06
C TYR A 230 -22.49 -12.33 -31.04
N ALA A 231 -21.62 -11.35 -30.78
CA ALA A 231 -21.33 -10.32 -31.75
C ALA A 231 -20.79 -10.98 -33.02
N GLU A 232 -21.50 -10.84 -34.14
CA GLU A 232 -21.02 -11.33 -35.43
C GLU A 232 -19.67 -10.67 -35.73
N GLU A 233 -18.63 -11.48 -35.87
CA GLU A 233 -17.33 -11.04 -36.35
C GLU A 233 -17.53 -10.36 -37.71
N GLY A 234 -17.14 -9.08 -37.78
CA GLY A 234 -17.23 -8.28 -39.00
C GLY A 234 -16.46 -8.95 -40.16
N PRO A 235 -16.86 -8.69 -41.41
CA PRO A 235 -16.32 -9.42 -42.56
C PRO A 235 -14.81 -9.19 -42.70
N GLU A 236 -14.05 -10.29 -42.85
CA GLU A 236 -12.65 -10.26 -43.25
C GLU A 236 -12.53 -9.56 -44.61
N GLU A 237 -11.86 -8.41 -44.64
CA GLU A 237 -11.46 -7.75 -45.88
C GLU A 237 -10.33 -8.55 -46.55
N GLY A 238 -10.58 -9.01 -47.78
CA GLY A 238 -9.59 -9.60 -48.69
C GLY A 238 -9.48 -8.80 -49.99
#